data_AF-A0AAD9K2P3-F1
#
_entry.id   AF-A0AAD9K2P3-F1
#
_cell.length_a   1.000
_cell.length_b   1.000
_cell.length_c   1.000
_cell.angle_alpha   90.00
_cell.angle_beta   90.00
_cell.angle_gamma   90.00
#
_symmetry.space_group_name_H-M   'P 1'
#
loop_
_entity.id
_entity.type
_entity.pdbx_description
1 polymer ?
#
loop_
_entity_poly.entity_id
_entity_poly.type
_entity_poly.pdbx_seq_one_letter_code
_entity_poly.pdbx_strand_id
1 'polypeptide(L)'
;MIMLERKTCVKSSGVLFIFWMLLVLVEGIRLRSNTRQWFPTEDVSGKCRLLVFYISYALLLLQFVTSFFVDRGETTDPRKPPDELSLLLPKQRGEDVDIMRSPELDANFPSKVVFFWITGFLIRGYRKTIRFEDLYDISPVMKCRNLVDRFELLIAFQSSRSGYLWQAVFCAILLFLSKFVCCILLQRFAYMSYVNGMLVQSILNGVVYRKSVGEMVNLMSVDSEKVKEMFNWLDALWFPFFTVVLCIVFLWQVVGVAALSGLALLSILILFDCAALEASNSTNIT
;
A
#
# COMPACT_ATOMS: atom_id res chain seq x y z
N MET A 1 -2.32 -5.84 12.25
CA MET A 1 -3.21 -6.62 11.38
C MET A 1 -2.44 -7.72 10.65
N ILE A 2 -1.38 -7.39 9.89
CA ILE A 2 -0.51 -8.39 9.20
C ILE A 2 0.22 -9.36 10.17
N MET A 3 0.63 -8.87 11.35
CA MET A 3 1.18 -9.73 12.42
C MET A 3 0.16 -10.70 13.03
N LEU A 4 -1.14 -10.39 12.94
CA LEU A 4 -2.23 -11.27 13.39
C LEU A 4 -2.49 -12.36 12.34
N GLU A 5 -2.42 -12.01 11.05
CA GLU A 5 -2.56 -12.94 9.91
C GLU A 5 -1.46 -14.01 9.89
N ARG A 6 -0.22 -13.66 10.29
CA ARG A 6 0.86 -14.63 10.51
C ARG A 6 0.56 -15.63 11.63
N LYS A 7 -0.21 -15.25 12.64
CA LYS A 7 -0.62 -16.16 13.73
C LYS A 7 -1.85 -17.01 13.39
N THR A 8 -2.61 -16.65 12.35
CA THR A 8 -3.87 -17.33 11.98
C THR A 8 -3.79 -18.16 10.68
N CYS A 9 -2.59 -18.35 10.11
CA CYS A 9 -2.40 -19.19 8.92
C CYS A 9 -3.38 -18.84 7.78
N VAL A 10 -3.60 -17.54 7.56
CA VAL A 10 -4.33 -17.07 6.38
C VAL A 10 -3.32 -16.94 5.25
N LYS A 11 -3.35 -17.88 4.31
CA LYS A 11 -2.41 -17.99 3.18
C LYS A 11 -2.37 -16.72 2.30
N SER A 12 -3.47 -15.96 2.22
CA SER A 12 -3.63 -14.81 1.31
C SER A 12 -3.94 -13.49 2.04
N SER A 13 -3.12 -12.45 1.85
CA SER A 13 -3.42 -11.10 2.38
C SER A 13 -4.34 -10.32 1.42
N GLY A 14 -5.63 -10.30 1.73
CA GLY A 14 -6.64 -9.59 0.91
C GLY A 14 -6.34 -8.10 0.71
N VAL A 15 -5.64 -7.47 1.67
CA VAL A 15 -5.17 -6.08 1.58
C VAL A 15 -4.22 -5.88 0.41
N LEU A 16 -3.29 -6.83 0.18
CA LEU A 16 -2.33 -6.74 -0.91
C LEU A 16 -3.03 -6.91 -2.26
N PHE A 17 -4.00 -7.84 -2.36
CA PHE A 17 -4.81 -8.01 -3.55
C PHE A 17 -5.60 -6.73 -3.92
N ILE A 18 -6.28 -6.12 -2.94
CA ILE A 18 -7.03 -4.87 -3.14
C ILE A 18 -6.09 -3.73 -3.55
N PHE A 19 -4.91 -3.64 -2.92
CA PHE A 19 -3.89 -2.67 -3.28
C PHE A 19 -3.46 -2.79 -4.74
N TRP A 20 -3.11 -4.01 -5.19
CA TRP A 20 -2.72 -4.25 -6.59
C TRP A 20 -3.88 -3.99 -7.57
N MET A 21 -5.12 -4.35 -7.20
CA MET A 21 -6.31 -4.05 -8.00
C MET A 21 -6.51 -2.54 -8.20
N LEU A 22 -6.38 -1.75 -7.12
CA LEU A 22 -6.51 -0.30 -7.19
C LEU A 22 -5.39 0.33 -8.03
N LEU A 23 -4.15 -0.17 -7.92
CA LEU A 23 -3.04 0.28 -8.75
C LEU A 23 -3.29 0.01 -10.24
N VAL A 24 -3.78 -1.18 -10.61
CA VAL A 24 -4.16 -1.50 -12.01
C VAL A 24 -5.21 -0.51 -12.53
N LEU A 25 -6.21 -0.18 -11.70
CA LEU A 25 -7.28 0.74 -12.08
C LEU A 25 -6.78 2.17 -12.27
N VAL A 26 -5.99 2.68 -11.33
CA VAL A 26 -5.41 4.03 -11.40
C VAL A 26 -4.47 4.16 -12.60
N GLU A 27 -3.57 3.19 -12.79
CA GLU A 27 -2.65 3.18 -13.93
C GLU A 27 -3.36 2.95 -15.26
N GLY A 28 -4.49 2.23 -15.28
CA GLY A 28 -5.33 2.10 -16.46
C GLY A 28 -5.94 3.43 -16.91
N ILE A 29 -6.33 4.29 -15.97
CA ILE A 29 -6.80 5.66 -16.28
C ILE A 29 -5.66 6.49 -16.86
N ARG A 30 -4.47 6.40 -16.26
CA ARG A 30 -3.27 7.09 -16.72
C ARG A 30 -2.83 6.63 -18.11
N LEU A 31 -2.90 5.32 -18.41
CA LEU A 31 -2.64 4.73 -19.72
C LEU A 31 -3.47 5.37 -20.83
N ARG A 32 -4.78 5.51 -20.58
CA ARG A 32 -5.70 6.13 -21.53
C ARG A 32 -5.37 7.61 -21.74
N SER A 33 -5.08 8.32 -20.66
CA SER A 33 -4.71 9.74 -20.72
C SER A 33 -3.42 9.96 -21.50
N ASN A 34 -2.39 9.16 -21.21
CA ASN A 34 -1.06 9.28 -21.79
C ASN A 34 -1.05 8.88 -23.28
N THR A 35 -1.79 7.81 -23.64
CA THR A 35 -1.94 7.40 -25.04
C THR A 35 -2.60 8.50 -25.87
N ARG A 36 -3.61 9.18 -25.33
CA ARG A 36 -4.28 10.28 -26.06
C ARG A 36 -3.37 11.49 -26.29
N GLN A 37 -2.48 11.77 -25.34
CA GLN A 37 -1.62 12.96 -25.36
C GLN A 37 -0.41 12.79 -26.28
N TRP A 38 0.25 11.63 -26.28
CA TRP A 38 1.55 11.43 -26.93
C TRP A 38 1.52 10.57 -28.21
N PHE A 39 0.37 9.96 -28.54
CA PHE A 39 0.20 9.23 -29.79
C PHE A 39 0.16 10.13 -31.06
N PRO A 40 -0.43 11.34 -31.04
CA PRO A 40 -0.48 12.19 -32.24
C PRO A 40 0.81 12.97 -32.52
N THR A 41 1.77 12.99 -31.58
CA THR A 41 3.06 13.68 -31.75
C THR A 41 4.07 12.78 -32.45
N GLU A 42 4.73 13.28 -33.51
CA GLU A 42 5.73 12.51 -34.26
C GLU A 42 7.06 12.34 -33.53
N ASP A 43 7.24 13.04 -32.41
CA ASP A 43 8.46 13.09 -31.61
C ASP A 43 8.91 11.70 -31.10
N VAL A 44 10.19 11.40 -31.36
CA VAL A 44 10.84 10.14 -30.96
C VAL A 44 10.89 10.02 -29.44
N SER A 45 11.06 11.13 -28.72
CA SER A 45 11.06 11.16 -27.25
C SER A 45 9.70 10.81 -26.66
N GLY A 46 8.61 11.32 -27.26
CA GLY A 46 7.24 10.98 -26.88
C GLY A 46 6.93 9.49 -27.06
N LYS A 47 7.37 8.90 -28.17
CA LYS A 47 7.20 7.46 -28.46
C LYS A 47 7.99 6.56 -27.52
N CYS A 48 9.23 6.92 -27.15
CA CYS A 48 10.01 6.18 -26.15
C CYS A 48 9.33 6.19 -24.77
N ARG A 49 8.77 7.34 -24.36
CA ARG A 49 8.04 7.49 -23.09
C ARG A 49 6.77 6.65 -23.04
N LEU A 50 6.06 6.55 -24.16
CA LEU A 50 4.89 5.70 -24.32
C LEU A 50 5.25 4.21 -24.22
N LEU A 51 6.34 3.78 -24.89
CA LEU A 51 6.83 2.39 -24.83
C LEU A 51 7.21 1.98 -23.41
N VAL A 52 7.95 2.84 -22.72
CA VAL A 52 8.39 2.65 -21.34
C VAL A 52 7.18 2.54 -20.40
N PHE A 53 6.15 3.35 -20.60
CA PHE A 53 4.88 3.25 -19.87
C PHE A 53 4.09 1.97 -20.16
N TYR A 54 4.12 1.48 -21.41
CA TYR A 54 3.49 0.19 -21.75
C TYR A 54 4.20 -0.99 -21.09
N ILE A 55 5.54 -0.97 -21.02
CA ILE A 55 6.33 -2.02 -20.36
C ILE A 55 6.03 -2.05 -18.86
N SER A 56 6.00 -0.89 -18.19
CA SER A 56 5.69 -0.82 -16.76
C SER A 56 4.25 -1.27 -16.46
N TYR A 57 3.28 -0.87 -17.29
CA TYR A 57 1.90 -1.34 -17.16
C TYR A 57 1.75 -2.86 -17.39
N ALA A 58 2.49 -3.43 -18.36
CA ALA A 58 2.48 -4.86 -18.63
C ALA A 58 3.04 -5.68 -17.44
N LEU A 59 4.13 -5.20 -16.82
CA LEU A 59 4.68 -5.78 -15.60
C LEU A 59 3.68 -5.73 -14.43
N LEU A 60 2.98 -4.61 -14.28
CA LEU A 60 1.96 -4.42 -13.24
C LEU A 60 0.76 -5.36 -13.46
N LEU A 61 0.30 -5.52 -14.70
CA LEU A 61 -0.73 -6.51 -15.04
C LEU A 61 -0.27 -7.94 -14.78
N LEU A 62 0.95 -8.29 -15.15
CA LEU A 62 1.52 -9.62 -14.88
C LEU A 62 1.53 -9.89 -13.37
N GLN A 63 1.91 -8.91 -12.56
CA GLN A 63 1.95 -9.04 -11.11
C GLN A 63 0.55 -9.12 -10.47
N PHE A 64 -0.44 -8.44 -11.04
CA PHE A 64 -1.83 -8.64 -10.66
C PHE A 64 -2.32 -10.04 -11.03
N VAL A 65 -1.98 -10.56 -12.20
CA VAL A 65 -2.35 -11.91 -12.63
C VAL A 65 -1.69 -12.97 -11.74
N THR A 66 -0.41 -12.84 -11.41
CA THR A 66 0.26 -13.79 -10.50
C THR A 66 -0.39 -13.79 -9.11
N SER A 67 -0.97 -12.69 -8.66
CA SER A 67 -1.73 -12.66 -7.39
C SER A 67 -2.95 -13.60 -7.36
N PHE A 68 -3.51 -13.98 -8.52
CA PHE A 68 -4.55 -15.00 -8.59
C PHE A 68 -4.03 -16.42 -8.38
N PHE A 69 -2.74 -16.67 -8.66
CA PHE A 69 -2.12 -17.99 -8.71
C PHE A 69 -1.17 -18.29 -7.54
N VAL A 70 -0.55 -17.28 -6.93
CA VAL A 70 0.46 -17.42 -5.86
C VAL A 70 -0.04 -18.24 -4.67
N ASP A 71 -1.34 -18.26 -4.39
CA ASP A 71 -1.93 -19.02 -3.28
C ASP A 71 -2.45 -20.42 -3.63
N ARG A 72 -2.21 -20.92 -4.85
CA ARG A 72 -2.42 -22.36 -5.16
C ARG A 72 -1.29 -23.20 -4.55
N GLY A 73 -1.05 -23.01 -3.25
CA GLY A 73 -0.13 -23.80 -2.46
C GLY A 73 -0.72 -25.18 -2.24
N GLU A 74 -0.27 -26.10 -3.09
CA GLU A 74 -0.35 -27.55 -3.00
C GLU A 74 -1.79 -28.08 -2.94
N THR A 75 -2.19 -28.71 -4.04
CA THR A 75 -3.41 -29.52 -4.14
C THR A 75 -3.25 -30.73 -3.22
N THR A 76 -3.28 -30.49 -1.91
CA THR A 76 -3.44 -31.54 -0.91
C THR A 76 -4.79 -32.14 -1.24
N ASP A 77 -4.80 -33.40 -1.64
CA ASP A 77 -6.00 -34.20 -1.80
C ASP A 77 -6.99 -33.80 -0.67
N PRO A 78 -8.24 -33.41 -0.95
CA PRO A 78 -9.22 -33.07 0.07
C PRO A 78 -9.45 -34.20 1.10
N ARG A 79 -8.90 -35.40 0.84
CA ARG A 79 -8.85 -36.55 1.75
C ARG A 79 -7.60 -36.63 2.63
N LYS A 80 -6.53 -35.86 2.38
CA LYS A 80 -5.30 -35.86 3.19
C LYS A 80 -5.23 -34.62 4.09
N PRO A 81 -4.99 -34.77 5.40
CA PRO A 81 -4.71 -33.64 6.26
C PRO A 81 -3.36 -32.99 5.88
N PRO A 82 -3.21 -31.67 6.01
CA PRO A 82 -1.91 -31.02 5.89
C PRO A 82 -1.05 -31.44 7.08
N ASP A 83 0.12 -32.01 6.79
CA ASP A 83 1.02 -32.67 7.76
C ASP A 83 1.32 -31.81 9.02
N GLU A 84 1.38 -30.47 8.88
CA GLU A 84 1.62 -29.54 9.98
C GLU A 84 0.40 -29.26 10.87
N LEU A 85 -0.83 -29.27 10.33
CA LEU A 85 -2.04 -28.93 11.10
C LEU A 85 -2.60 -30.15 11.85
N SER A 86 -2.34 -31.36 11.35
CA SER A 86 -2.59 -32.62 12.04
C SER A 86 -1.80 -32.78 13.34
N LEU A 87 -0.70 -32.03 13.52
CA LEU A 87 0.11 -32.06 14.73
C LEU A 87 -0.46 -31.18 15.86
N LEU A 88 -1.19 -30.12 15.50
CA LEU A 88 -1.71 -29.11 16.44
C LEU A 88 -3.16 -29.37 16.87
N LEU A 89 -3.92 -30.14 16.10
CA LEU A 89 -5.26 -30.56 16.49
C LEU A 89 -5.17 -31.85 17.32
N PRO A 90 -5.81 -31.92 18.51
CA PRO A 90 -5.89 -33.16 19.25
C PRO A 90 -6.58 -34.18 18.35
N LYS A 91 -5.90 -35.31 18.10
CA LYS A 91 -6.44 -36.47 17.37
C LYS A 91 -7.76 -36.85 18.04
N GLN A 92 -8.89 -36.42 17.48
CA GLN A 92 -10.21 -36.78 17.99
C GLN A 92 -10.28 -38.30 17.93
N ARG A 93 -10.41 -38.92 19.11
CA ARG A 93 -10.39 -40.37 19.29
C ARG A 93 -11.71 -40.93 18.76
N GLY A 94 -11.65 -41.59 17.60
CA GLY A 94 -12.63 -42.57 17.13
C GLY A 94 -13.75 -42.00 16.25
N GLU A 95 -13.49 -41.89 14.95
CA GLU A 95 -14.43 -42.21 13.84
C GLU A 95 -13.70 -41.87 12.54
N ASP A 96 -13.06 -42.86 11.93
CA ASP A 96 -12.43 -42.73 10.62
C ASP A 96 -13.53 -42.73 9.54
N VAL A 97 -14.33 -41.67 9.50
CA VAL A 97 -15.14 -41.31 8.34
C VAL A 97 -14.29 -40.31 7.57
N ASP A 98 -14.03 -40.58 6.29
CA ASP A 98 -13.32 -39.67 5.38
C ASP A 98 -14.16 -38.41 5.13
N ILE A 99 -14.24 -37.51 6.11
CA ILE A 99 -15.02 -36.28 6.04
C ILE A 99 -14.27 -35.28 5.15
N MET A 100 -14.87 -34.91 4.00
CA MET A 100 -14.31 -33.91 3.09
C MET A 100 -14.24 -32.53 3.75
N ARG A 101 -13.06 -31.93 3.78
CA ARG A 101 -12.83 -30.57 4.29
C ARG A 101 -13.46 -29.51 3.38
N SER A 102 -13.92 -28.38 3.95
CA SER A 102 -14.52 -27.30 3.17
C SER A 102 -13.51 -26.66 2.18
N PRO A 103 -13.86 -26.59 0.88
CA PRO A 103 -13.00 -26.01 -0.15
C PRO A 103 -12.78 -24.49 0.00
N GLU A 104 -13.58 -23.82 0.84
CA GLU A 104 -13.39 -22.42 1.23
C GLU A 104 -12.05 -22.20 1.95
N LEU A 105 -11.58 -23.16 2.75
CA LEU A 105 -10.36 -23.01 3.55
C LEU A 105 -9.12 -22.89 2.67
N ASP A 106 -9.10 -23.61 1.56
CA ASP A 106 -8.02 -23.62 0.58
C ASP A 106 -8.22 -22.60 -0.56
N ALA A 107 -9.33 -21.87 -0.55
CA ALA A 107 -9.63 -20.89 -1.58
C ALA A 107 -8.80 -19.60 -1.43
N ASN A 108 -8.26 -19.12 -2.55
CA ASN A 108 -7.59 -17.82 -2.65
C ASN A 108 -8.56 -16.68 -2.34
N PHE A 109 -8.04 -15.53 -1.89
CA PHE A 109 -8.86 -14.35 -1.61
C PHE A 109 -9.88 -13.99 -2.71
N PRO A 110 -9.50 -13.87 -4.00
CA PRO A 110 -10.48 -13.59 -5.05
C PRO A 110 -11.54 -14.69 -5.18
N SER A 111 -11.15 -15.97 -5.06
CA SER A 111 -12.09 -17.10 -5.10
C SER A 111 -13.10 -17.05 -3.95
N LYS A 112 -12.70 -16.58 -2.76
CA LYS A 112 -13.60 -16.33 -1.62
C LYS A 112 -14.61 -15.24 -1.92
N VAL A 113 -14.17 -14.14 -2.54
CA VAL A 113 -15.05 -12.99 -2.88
C VAL A 113 -16.09 -13.38 -3.93
N VAL A 114 -15.70 -14.10 -4.98
CA VAL A 114 -16.62 -14.51 -6.05
C VAL A 114 -17.30 -15.86 -5.79
N PHE A 115 -17.09 -16.46 -4.61
CA PHE A 115 -17.57 -17.79 -4.23
C PHE A 115 -17.20 -18.90 -5.23
N PHE A 116 -16.11 -18.75 -5.99
CA PHE A 116 -15.74 -19.69 -7.05
C PHE A 116 -15.38 -21.08 -6.51
N TRP A 117 -14.98 -21.17 -5.24
CA TRP A 117 -14.71 -22.42 -4.55
C TRP A 117 -15.92 -23.36 -4.45
N ILE A 118 -17.16 -22.84 -4.49
CA ILE A 118 -18.39 -23.66 -4.41
C ILE A 118 -18.82 -24.20 -5.78
N THR A 119 -18.27 -23.67 -6.88
CA THR A 119 -18.70 -24.00 -8.24
C THR A 119 -18.58 -25.49 -8.54
N GLY A 120 -17.54 -26.16 -8.06
CA GLY A 120 -17.38 -27.61 -8.23
C GLY A 120 -18.47 -28.43 -7.53
N PHE A 121 -18.95 -27.97 -6.38
CA PHE A 121 -20.06 -28.60 -5.65
C PHE A 121 -21.39 -28.40 -6.36
N LEU A 122 -21.66 -27.18 -6.84
CA LEU A 122 -22.86 -26.86 -7.62
C LEU A 122 -22.97 -27.71 -8.89
N ILE A 123 -21.87 -27.88 -9.63
CA ILE A 123 -21.85 -28.71 -10.84
C ILE A 123 -22.12 -30.19 -10.50
N ARG A 124 -21.62 -30.69 -9.37
CA ARG A 124 -21.93 -32.07 -8.91
C ARG A 124 -23.41 -32.22 -8.57
N GLY A 125 -24.01 -31.23 -7.90
CA GLY A 125 -25.44 -31.20 -7.60
C GLY A 125 -26.33 -31.17 -8.85
N TYR A 126 -25.85 -30.54 -9.93
CA TYR A 126 -26.54 -30.57 -11.23
C TYR A 126 -26.52 -31.96 -11.89
N ARG A 127 -25.43 -32.72 -11.70
CA ARG A 127 -25.26 -34.05 -12.32
C ARG A 127 -25.80 -35.20 -11.48
N LYS A 128 -25.85 -35.05 -10.15
CA LYS A 128 -26.22 -36.10 -9.20
C LYS A 128 -26.93 -35.49 -7.99
N THR A 129 -27.95 -36.16 -7.48
CA THR A 129 -28.64 -35.76 -6.23
C THR A 129 -27.67 -35.83 -5.05
N ILE A 130 -27.56 -34.72 -4.32
CA ILE A 130 -26.64 -34.57 -3.18
C ILE A 130 -27.22 -35.30 -1.97
N ARG A 131 -26.44 -36.19 -1.35
CA ARG A 131 -26.74 -36.83 -0.07
C ARG A 131 -25.90 -36.22 1.06
N PHE A 132 -26.29 -36.48 2.31
CA PHE A 132 -25.58 -35.97 3.50
C PHE A 132 -24.09 -36.36 3.52
N GLU A 133 -23.75 -37.52 2.98
CA GLU A 133 -22.38 -38.03 2.84
C GLU A 133 -21.51 -37.22 1.85
N ASP A 134 -22.14 -36.56 0.87
CA ASP A 134 -21.45 -35.76 -0.15
C ASP A 134 -21.21 -34.31 0.32
N LEU A 135 -21.64 -33.96 1.53
CA LEU A 135 -21.55 -32.61 2.07
C LEU A 135 -20.19 -32.37 2.76
N TYR A 136 -19.62 -31.18 2.53
CA TYR A 136 -18.38 -30.77 3.19
C TYR A 136 -18.60 -30.49 4.68
N ASP A 137 -17.57 -30.76 5.50
CA ASP A 137 -17.57 -30.34 6.91
C ASP A 137 -17.59 -28.82 7.01
N ILE A 138 -18.27 -28.36 8.05
CA ILE A 138 -18.34 -26.94 8.38
C ILE A 138 -16.94 -26.47 8.76
N SER A 139 -16.56 -25.29 8.26
CA SER A 139 -15.30 -24.65 8.63
C SER A 139 -15.14 -24.65 10.16
N PRO A 140 -13.97 -25.02 10.71
CA PRO A 140 -13.76 -25.07 12.15
C PRO A 140 -14.03 -23.70 12.80
N VAL A 141 -13.85 -22.60 12.06
CA VAL A 141 -14.14 -21.24 12.54
C VAL A 141 -15.65 -21.02 12.78
N MET A 142 -16.50 -21.74 12.04
CA MET A 142 -17.96 -21.63 12.12
C MET A 142 -18.59 -22.69 13.05
N LYS A 143 -17.80 -23.64 13.58
CA LYS A 143 -18.30 -24.63 14.53
C LYS A 143 -18.74 -23.93 15.82
N CYS A 144 -19.93 -24.26 16.32
CA CYS A 144 -20.52 -23.64 17.52
C CYS A 144 -19.57 -23.68 18.72
N ARG A 145 -18.86 -24.79 18.94
CA ARG A 145 -17.87 -24.90 20.03
C ARG A 145 -16.80 -23.80 19.95
N ASN A 146 -16.19 -23.63 18.78
CA ASN A 146 -15.14 -22.63 18.59
C ASN A 146 -15.68 -21.20 18.64
N LEU A 147 -16.93 -20.97 18.22
CA LEU A 147 -17.60 -19.67 18.36
C LEU A 147 -17.88 -19.33 19.82
N VAL A 148 -18.38 -20.29 20.60
CA VAL A 148 -18.62 -20.15 22.04
C VAL A 148 -17.30 -19.90 22.76
N ASP A 149 -16.25 -20.68 22.49
CA ASP A 149 -14.93 -20.49 23.10
C ASP A 149 -14.35 -19.10 22.78
N ARG A 150 -14.52 -18.63 21.54
CA ARG A 150 -14.11 -17.26 21.16
C ARG A 150 -14.94 -16.20 21.87
N PHE A 151 -16.25 -16.41 22.01
CA PHE A 151 -17.15 -15.47 22.67
C PHE A 151 -16.84 -15.38 24.17
N GLU A 152 -16.61 -16.50 24.84
CA GLU A 152 -16.17 -16.56 26.24
C GLU A 152 -14.81 -15.87 26.41
N LEU A 153 -13.86 -16.10 25.48
CA LEU A 153 -12.58 -15.40 25.49
C LEU A 153 -12.75 -13.89 25.30
N LEU A 154 -13.65 -13.45 24.41
CA LEU A 154 -13.94 -12.03 24.21
C LEU A 154 -14.62 -11.40 25.43
N ILE A 155 -15.53 -12.11 26.11
CA ILE A 155 -16.15 -11.65 27.35
C ILE A 155 -15.12 -11.59 28.48
N ALA A 156 -14.29 -12.62 28.64
CA ALA A 156 -13.20 -12.62 29.63
C ALA A 156 -12.19 -11.51 29.33
N PHE A 157 -11.86 -11.30 28.06
CA PHE A 157 -11.01 -10.21 27.61
C PHE A 157 -11.67 -8.87 27.93
N GLN A 158 -12.93 -8.64 27.56
CA GLN A 158 -13.75 -7.45 27.85
C GLN A 158 -13.86 -7.17 29.36
N SER A 159 -14.03 -8.21 30.17
CA SER A 159 -14.14 -8.12 31.63
C SER A 159 -12.80 -7.76 32.28
N SER A 160 -11.69 -8.31 31.80
CA SER A 160 -10.34 -7.86 32.15
C SER A 160 -10.06 -6.45 31.60
N ARG A 161 -10.79 -6.10 30.53
CA ARG A 161 -10.80 -4.83 29.83
C ARG A 161 -11.81 -3.79 30.40
N SER A 162 -11.98 -3.66 31.71
CA SER A 162 -12.59 -2.42 32.25
C SER A 162 -11.56 -1.29 32.54
N GLY A 163 -10.28 -1.63 32.77
CA GLY A 163 -9.26 -0.68 33.26
C GLY A 163 -8.46 0.14 32.21
N TYR A 164 -8.32 -0.33 30.97
CA TYR A 164 -7.48 0.30 29.92
C TYR A 164 -8.28 1.20 28.95
N LEU A 165 -9.60 1.36 29.14
CA LEU A 165 -10.37 2.36 28.38
C LEU A 165 -9.82 3.77 28.65
N TRP A 166 -9.55 4.07 29.92
CA TRP A 166 -8.92 5.33 30.30
C TRP A 166 -7.50 5.47 29.73
N GLN A 167 -6.73 4.38 29.70
CA GLN A 167 -5.39 4.37 29.08
C GLN A 167 -5.44 4.61 27.56
N ALA A 168 -6.44 4.07 26.86
CA ALA A 168 -6.64 4.32 25.44
C ALA A 168 -7.07 5.77 25.17
N VAL A 169 -7.98 6.32 25.98
CA VAL A 169 -8.38 7.73 25.91
C VAL A 169 -7.19 8.65 26.20
N PHE A 170 -6.37 8.33 27.20
CA PHE A 170 -5.14 9.05 27.51
C PHE A 170 -4.15 9.03 26.34
N CYS A 171 -3.89 7.86 25.75
CA CYS A 171 -3.06 7.76 24.54
C CYS A 171 -3.63 8.55 23.36
N ALA A 172 -4.94 8.55 23.15
CA ALA A 172 -5.58 9.32 22.08
C ALA A 172 -5.41 10.83 22.29
N ILE A 173 -5.61 11.31 23.53
CA ILE A 173 -5.38 12.72 23.90
C ILE A 173 -3.90 13.08 23.72
N LEU A 174 -2.98 12.22 24.16
CA LEU A 174 -1.54 12.45 24.02
C LEU A 174 -1.11 12.50 22.54
N LEU A 175 -1.64 11.62 21.70
CA LEU A 175 -1.40 11.65 20.25
C LEU A 175 -1.97 12.91 19.62
N PHE A 176 -3.20 13.29 19.98
CA PHE A 176 -3.81 14.52 19.49
C PHE A 176 -2.98 15.74 19.85
N LEU A 177 -2.59 15.88 21.12
CA LEU A 177 -1.73 16.97 21.59
C LEU A 177 -0.37 16.97 20.89
N SER A 178 0.26 15.80 20.74
CA SER A 178 1.53 15.66 20.02
C SER A 178 1.39 16.12 18.56
N LYS A 179 0.32 15.71 17.87
CA LYS A 179 0.05 16.15 16.49
C LYS A 179 -0.26 17.63 16.40
N PHE A 180 -1.03 18.17 17.34
CA PHE A 180 -1.36 19.59 17.40
C PHE A 180 -0.11 20.44 17.59
N VAL A 181 0.77 20.07 18.53
CA VAL A 181 2.06 20.75 18.75
C VAL A 181 2.95 20.66 17.52
N CYS A 182 3.06 19.47 16.90
CA CYS A 182 3.83 19.28 15.67
C CYS A 182 3.33 20.18 14.54
N CYS A 183 2.01 20.27 14.33
CA CYS A 183 1.40 21.16 13.33
C CYS A 183 1.72 22.63 13.59
N ILE A 184 1.63 23.10 14.85
CA ILE A 184 1.97 24.49 15.20
C ILE A 184 3.45 24.77 14.92
N LEU A 185 4.36 23.87 15.29
CA LEU A 185 5.79 24.04 15.06
C LEU A 185 6.12 24.07 13.56
N LEU A 186 5.54 23.16 12.78
CA LEU A 186 5.71 23.15 11.32
C LEU A 186 5.15 24.42 10.67
N GLN A 187 3.96 24.87 11.08
CA GLN A 187 3.37 26.11 10.59
C GLN A 187 4.24 27.33 10.95
N ARG A 188 4.77 27.35 12.18
CA ARG A 188 5.65 28.42 12.66
C ARG A 188 6.96 28.45 11.89
N PHE A 189 7.55 27.29 11.64
CA PHE A 189 8.78 27.14 10.88
C PHE A 189 8.60 27.57 9.42
N ALA A 190 7.55 27.08 8.76
CA ALA A 190 7.20 27.47 7.39
C ALA A 190 6.97 28.98 7.26
N TYR A 191 6.28 29.59 8.23
CA TYR A 191 6.11 31.04 8.27
C TYR A 191 7.45 31.79 8.39
N MET A 192 8.35 31.34 9.26
CA MET A 192 9.68 31.97 9.39
C MET A 192 10.48 31.88 8.09
N SER A 193 10.47 30.72 7.43
CA SER A 193 11.15 30.53 6.15
C SER A 193 10.60 31.46 5.06
N TYR A 194 9.27 31.57 4.96
CA TYR A 194 8.60 32.47 4.03
C TYR A 194 8.96 33.95 4.27
N VAL A 195 8.94 34.39 5.54
CA VAL A 195 9.32 35.76 5.91
C VAL A 195 10.79 36.02 5.62
N ASN A 196 11.68 35.08 5.91
CA ASN A 196 13.10 35.19 5.59
C ASN A 196 13.33 35.32 4.08
N GLY A 197 12.63 34.53 3.26
CA GLY A 197 12.70 34.63 1.80
C GLY A 197 12.23 35.99 1.28
N MET A 198 11.13 36.53 1.81
CA MET A 198 10.65 37.88 1.45
C MET A 198 11.61 38.99 1.90
N LEU A 199 12.21 38.84 3.09
CA LEU A 199 13.15 39.81 3.62
C LEU A 199 14.42 39.89 2.77
N VAL A 200 14.97 38.74 2.36
CA VAL A 200 16.10 38.67 1.43
C VAL A 200 15.75 39.31 0.08
N GLN A 201 14.55 39.05 -0.47
CA GLN A 201 14.08 39.68 -1.70
C GLN A 201 14.01 41.22 -1.57
N SER A 202 13.49 41.73 -0.46
CA SER A 202 13.38 43.17 -0.20
C SER A 202 14.76 43.84 -0.11
N ILE A 203 15.71 43.21 0.59
CA ILE A 203 17.09 43.69 0.69
C ILE A 203 17.77 43.68 -0.69
N LEU A 204 17.60 42.60 -1.46
CA LEU A 204 18.18 42.49 -2.80
C LEU A 204 17.67 43.60 -3.71
N ASN A 205 16.35 43.83 -3.73
CA ASN A 205 15.74 44.92 -4.49
C ASN A 205 16.32 46.28 -4.06
N GLY A 206 16.50 46.52 -2.76
CA GLY A 206 17.12 47.75 -2.23
C GLY A 206 18.58 47.98 -2.68
N VAL A 207 19.38 46.92 -2.78
CA VAL A 207 20.77 46.98 -3.27
C VAL A 207 20.83 47.22 -4.79
N VAL A 208 19.90 46.62 -5.53
CA VAL A 208 19.85 46.62 -7.00
C VAL A 208 19.46 47.98 -7.59
N TYR A 209 18.69 48.81 -6.87
CA TYR A 209 18.40 50.20 -7.25
C TYR A 209 19.64 51.07 -7.47
N ARG A 210 20.83 50.63 -7.02
CA ARG A 210 22.10 51.33 -7.24
C ARG A 210 22.82 50.94 -8.55
N LYS A 211 22.29 49.98 -9.33
CA LYS A 211 22.89 49.49 -10.58
C LYS A 211 22.22 50.09 -11.84
N SER A 212 22.82 49.83 -13.01
CA SER A 212 22.35 50.32 -14.32
C SER A 212 20.93 49.82 -14.66
N VAL A 213 20.13 50.64 -15.35
CA VAL A 213 18.67 50.43 -15.53
C VAL A 213 18.33 49.11 -16.25
N GLY A 214 19.09 48.72 -17.27
CA GLY A 214 18.85 47.47 -18.01
C GLY A 214 19.20 46.21 -17.21
N GLU A 215 20.29 46.25 -16.47
CA GLU A 215 20.74 45.15 -15.60
C GLU A 215 19.85 45.05 -14.35
N MET A 216 19.36 46.18 -13.85
CA MET A 216 18.44 46.31 -12.71
C MET A 216 17.09 45.61 -12.97
N VAL A 217 16.49 45.81 -14.15
CA VAL A 217 15.18 45.21 -14.47
C VAL A 217 15.28 43.68 -14.60
N ASN A 218 16.36 43.17 -15.18
CA ASN A 218 16.60 41.72 -15.27
C ASN A 218 16.86 41.10 -13.88
N LEU A 219 17.70 41.74 -13.07
CA LEU A 219 18.03 41.26 -11.72
C LEU A 219 16.83 41.34 -10.76
N MET A 220 15.96 42.35 -10.89
CA MET A 220 14.78 42.50 -10.04
C MET A 220 13.68 41.49 -10.36
N SER A 221 13.43 41.22 -11.63
CA SER A 221 12.27 40.39 -12.03
C SER A 221 12.56 38.89 -11.97
N VAL A 222 13.73 38.44 -12.43
CA VAL A 222 14.01 37.01 -12.58
C VAL A 222 14.88 36.45 -11.46
N ASP A 223 15.90 37.19 -11.02
CA ASP A 223 16.87 36.66 -10.04
C ASP A 223 16.37 36.83 -8.59
N SER A 224 15.67 37.92 -8.27
CA SER A 224 15.13 38.13 -6.92
C SER A 224 14.04 37.13 -6.53
N GLU A 225 13.21 36.76 -7.50
CA GLU A 225 12.12 35.81 -7.31
C GLU A 225 12.66 34.39 -7.12
N LYS A 226 13.65 33.99 -7.95
CA LYS A 226 14.37 32.73 -7.78
C LYS A 226 15.08 32.62 -6.43
N VAL A 227 15.68 33.71 -5.94
CA VAL A 227 16.33 33.71 -4.62
C VAL A 227 15.33 33.50 -3.50
N LYS A 228 14.15 34.13 -3.55
CA LYS A 228 13.07 33.87 -2.59
C LYS A 228 12.59 32.43 -2.67
N GLU A 229 12.39 31.89 -3.87
CA GLU A 229 12.00 30.50 -4.07
C GLU A 229 13.05 29.53 -3.52
N MET A 230 14.34 29.81 -3.68
CA MET A 230 15.43 28.96 -3.18
C MET A 230 15.33 28.69 -1.68
N PHE A 231 14.94 29.69 -0.88
CA PHE A 231 14.72 29.51 0.57
C PHE A 231 13.54 28.58 0.88
N ASN A 232 12.47 28.64 0.09
CA ASN A 232 11.36 27.70 0.23
C ASN A 232 11.73 26.28 -0.24
N TRP A 233 12.55 26.17 -1.29
CA TRP A 233 13.03 24.89 -1.81
C TRP A 233 14.01 24.19 -0.87
N LEU A 234 14.81 24.95 -0.11
CA LEU A 234 15.70 24.39 0.91
C LEU A 234 14.90 23.53 1.88
N ASP A 235 13.79 24.04 2.41
CA ASP A 235 12.91 23.31 3.33
C ASP A 235 12.28 22.05 2.70
N ALA A 236 11.88 22.16 1.44
CA ALA A 236 11.38 21.03 0.67
C ALA A 236 12.45 19.97 0.40
N LEU A 237 13.74 20.35 0.40
CA LEU A 237 14.84 19.42 0.20
C LEU A 237 15.12 18.66 1.50
N TRP A 238 15.44 19.34 2.61
CA TRP A 238 15.99 18.66 3.80
C TRP A 238 14.95 17.87 4.61
N PHE A 239 13.75 18.41 4.82
CA PHE A 239 12.76 17.82 5.73
C PHE A 239 12.23 16.43 5.29
N PRO A 240 11.92 16.20 4.00
CA PRO A 240 11.51 14.88 3.53
C PRO A 240 12.59 13.82 3.70
N PHE A 241 13.88 14.15 3.58
CA PHE A 241 14.96 13.17 3.81
C PHE A 241 14.91 12.62 5.24
N PHE A 242 14.85 13.50 6.24
CA PHE A 242 14.76 13.07 7.64
C PHE A 242 13.49 12.25 7.91
N THR A 243 12.37 12.64 7.31
CA THR A 243 11.11 11.91 7.42
C THR A 243 11.20 10.51 6.84
N VAL A 244 11.75 10.37 5.64
CA VAL A 244 11.95 9.08 4.97
C VAL A 244 12.85 8.17 5.80
N VAL A 245 13.98 8.68 6.30
CA VAL A 245 14.90 7.90 7.15
C VAL A 245 14.21 7.40 8.41
N LEU A 246 13.45 8.25 9.11
CA LEU A 246 12.68 7.84 10.30
C LEU A 246 11.62 6.79 9.97
N CYS A 247 10.89 6.96 8.87
CA CYS A 247 9.91 5.99 8.41
C CYS A 247 10.56 4.64 8.13
N ILE A 248 11.72 4.59 7.47
CA ILE A 248 12.46 3.36 7.18
C ILE A 248 12.86 2.64 8.47
N VAL A 249 13.40 3.36 9.45
CA VAL A 249 13.81 2.78 10.74
C VAL A 249 12.62 2.16 11.47
N PHE A 250 11.49 2.87 11.55
CA PHE A 250 10.29 2.33 12.18
C PHE A 250 9.68 1.16 11.40
N LEU A 251 9.66 1.21 10.07
CA LEU A 251 9.13 0.13 9.25
C LEU A 251 9.99 -1.13 9.36
N TRP A 252 11.32 -0.98 9.47
CA TRP A 252 12.23 -2.08 9.73
C TRP A 252 11.95 -2.74 11.07
N GLN A 253 11.67 -1.96 12.13
CA GLN A 253 11.35 -2.49 13.45
C GLN A 253 10.01 -3.24 13.48
N VAL A 254 9.02 -2.82 12.68
CA VAL A 254 7.68 -3.44 12.68
C VAL A 254 7.57 -4.61 11.69
N VAL A 255 8.21 -4.53 10.52
CA VAL A 255 7.99 -5.45 9.38
C VAL A 255 9.24 -6.30 9.06
N GLY A 256 10.43 -5.89 9.52
CA GLY A 256 11.70 -6.56 9.23
C GLY A 256 12.11 -6.44 7.75
N VAL A 257 12.81 -7.44 7.23
CA VAL A 257 13.40 -7.44 5.88
C VAL A 257 12.36 -7.26 4.76
N ALA A 258 11.09 -7.62 4.99
CA ALA A 258 10.02 -7.41 4.02
C ALA A 258 9.77 -5.91 3.72
N ALA A 259 10.17 -4.99 4.61
CA ALA A 259 10.16 -3.55 4.39
C ALA A 259 10.97 -3.10 3.16
N LEU A 260 12.08 -3.81 2.88
CA LEU A 260 12.98 -3.48 1.78
C LEU A 260 12.33 -3.66 0.42
N SER A 261 11.38 -4.61 0.28
CA SER A 261 10.67 -4.83 -0.98
C SER A 261 9.83 -3.61 -1.37
N GLY A 262 9.17 -2.97 -0.40
CA GLY A 262 8.41 -1.74 -0.64
C GLY A 262 9.32 -0.53 -0.92
N LEU A 263 10.45 -0.42 -0.23
CA LEU A 263 11.45 0.62 -0.47
C LEU A 263 12.07 0.54 -1.85
N ALA A 264 12.50 -0.65 -2.27
CA ALA A 264 13.09 -0.86 -3.59
C ALA A 264 12.14 -0.43 -4.70
N LEU A 265 10.84 -0.76 -4.57
CA LEU A 265 9.82 -0.38 -5.54
C LEU A 265 9.56 1.14 -5.55
N LEU A 266 9.48 1.77 -4.38
CA LEU A 266 9.32 3.24 -4.29
C LEU A 266 10.52 3.98 -4.89
N SER A 267 11.74 3.50 -4.65
CA SER A 267 12.95 4.07 -5.24
C SER A 267 12.96 3.91 -6.76
N ILE A 268 12.57 2.74 -7.29
CA ILE A 268 12.46 2.52 -8.73
C ILE A 268 11.42 3.44 -9.36
N LEU A 269 10.26 3.63 -8.71
CA LEU A 269 9.22 4.55 -9.16
C LEU A 269 9.69 6.00 -9.22
N ILE A 270 10.35 6.49 -8.16
CA ILE A 270 10.87 7.86 -8.10
C ILE A 270 11.94 8.07 -9.18
N LEU A 271 12.84 7.10 -9.39
CA LEU A 271 13.86 7.17 -10.45
C LEU A 271 13.23 7.24 -11.84
N PHE A 272 12.15 6.50 -12.04
CA PHE A 272 11.43 6.47 -13.31
C PHE A 272 10.67 7.76 -13.59
N ASP A 273 9.99 8.31 -12.58
CA ASP A 273 9.30 9.60 -12.67
C ASP A 273 10.29 10.75 -12.92
N CYS A 274 11.47 10.71 -12.30
CA CYS A 274 12.52 11.70 -12.51
C CYS A 274 13.09 11.62 -13.95
N ALA A 275 13.39 10.41 -14.43
CA ALA A 275 13.84 10.19 -15.81
C ALA A 275 12.78 10.61 -16.84
N ALA A 276 11.48 10.40 -16.53
CA ALA A 276 10.39 10.89 -17.35
C ALA A 276 10.33 12.42 -17.35
N LEU A 277 10.52 13.11 -16.23
CA LEU A 277 10.53 14.58 -16.20
C LEU A 277 11.69 15.16 -17.02
N GLU A 278 12.89 14.60 -16.91
CA GLU A 278 14.08 15.07 -17.64
C GLU A 278 13.93 14.89 -19.16
N ALA A 279 13.35 13.77 -19.59
CA ALA A 279 12.98 13.57 -20.98
C ALA A 279 11.91 14.57 -21.46
N SER A 280 11.06 15.12 -20.57
CA SER A 280 10.03 16.12 -20.94
C SER A 280 10.61 17.52 -21.07
N ASN A 281 11.62 17.84 -20.25
CA ASN A 281 12.24 19.15 -20.25
C ASN A 281 13.17 19.33 -21.47
N SER A 282 13.86 18.26 -21.88
CA SER A 282 14.71 18.28 -23.08
C SER A 282 13.93 18.51 -24.39
N THR A 283 12.69 18.05 -24.49
CA THR A 283 11.82 18.27 -25.65
C THR A 283 11.17 19.66 -25.72
N ASN A 284 11.10 20.39 -24.59
CA ASN A 284 10.58 21.77 -24.57
C ASN A 284 11.65 22.83 -24.85
N ILE A 285 12.93 22.44 -24.97
CA ILE A 285 14.08 23.34 -25.17
C ILE A 285 14.58 23.32 -26.64
N THR A 286 14.03 22.44 -27.50
CA THR A 286 14.25 22.41 -28.96
C THR A 286 13.05 22.93 -29.71
#